data_AF-A0ABC9YUG8-F1
#
_entry.id   AF-A0ABC9YUG8-F1
#
_cell.length_a   1.000
_cell.length_b   1.000
_cell.length_c   1.000
_cell.angle_alpha   90.00
_cell.angle_beta   90.00
_cell.angle_gamma   90.00
#
_symmetry.space_group_name_H-M   'P 1'
#
loop_
_entity.id
_entity.type
_entity.pdbx_description
1 polymer ?
#
loop_
_entity_poly.entity_id
_entity_poly.type
_entity_poly.pdbx_seq_one_letter_code
_entity_poly.pdbx_strand_id
1 'polypeptide(L)'
;MLAIHGGTPVRAARPWPVWPQYDAATEAELLAALRSSRWSVSWYSPQGEMSRERRFAEAFARYNDAAYGVSVDHGSGALVIALEALGIGPGDEVIVPAMTWVAPATAVLRVGALPVLVDVDPATGCLTAAHLRAAVSPRTKAVIVVHLACTTAELDEIVTATRATGVALIEDCSQAHGTRWAGRAVGTFGEIGVFSLGAAK
;
A
#
# COMPACT_ATOMS: atom_id res chain seq x y z
N MET A 1 17.46 -29.20 19.31
CA MET A 1 16.09 -29.63 19.69
C MET A 1 15.26 -28.37 19.87
N LEU A 2 14.06 -28.27 19.28
CA LEU A 2 13.21 -27.09 19.50
C LEU A 2 12.82 -26.97 20.97
N ALA A 3 12.57 -25.75 21.46
CA ALA A 3 12.14 -25.53 22.84
C ALA A 3 10.89 -26.33 23.21
N ILE A 4 9.93 -26.41 22.28
CA ILE A 4 8.70 -27.23 22.40
C ILE A 4 8.97 -28.75 22.49
N HIS A 5 10.21 -29.19 22.23
CA HIS A 5 10.64 -30.58 22.33
C HIS A 5 11.65 -30.79 23.45
N GLY A 6 11.76 -29.87 24.41
CA GLY A 6 12.69 -30.00 25.55
C GLY A 6 14.08 -29.40 25.32
N GLY A 7 14.29 -28.69 24.21
CA GLY A 7 15.48 -27.85 24.03
C GLY A 7 15.44 -26.57 24.88
N THR A 8 16.58 -25.93 25.08
CA THR A 8 16.65 -24.64 25.79
C THR A 8 16.04 -23.52 24.94
N PRO A 9 15.07 -22.73 25.46
CA PRO A 9 14.52 -21.59 24.75
C PRO A 9 15.59 -20.52 24.46
N VAL A 10 15.65 -20.05 23.22
CA VAL A 10 16.58 -18.99 22.79
C VAL A 10 16.26 -17.63 23.44
N ARG A 11 15.01 -17.40 23.82
CA ARG A 11 14.55 -16.17 24.51
C ARG A 11 13.88 -16.52 25.84
N ALA A 12 14.67 -16.88 26.85
CA ALA A 12 14.14 -17.18 28.18
C ALA A 12 13.81 -15.93 29.02
N ALA A 13 14.55 -14.82 28.83
CA ALA A 13 14.45 -13.63 29.69
C ALA A 13 14.22 -12.30 28.95
N ARG A 14 14.12 -12.31 27.60
CA ARG A 14 13.99 -11.09 26.80
C ARG A 14 12.56 -10.96 26.24
N PRO A 15 11.73 -10.01 26.73
CA PRO A 15 10.40 -9.79 26.18
C PRO A 15 10.45 -9.39 24.71
N TRP A 16 9.35 -9.58 24.00
CA TRP A 16 9.19 -9.08 22.64
C TRP A 16 9.07 -7.56 22.66
N PRO A 17 9.58 -6.85 21.62
CA PRO A 17 9.29 -5.43 21.45
C PRO A 17 7.77 -5.20 21.40
N VAL A 18 7.33 -4.08 21.95
CA VAL A 18 5.93 -3.63 21.86
C VAL A 18 5.75 -2.83 20.58
N TRP A 19 4.53 -2.87 20.04
CA TRP A 19 4.10 -2.11 18.88
C TRP A 19 2.69 -1.53 19.10
N PRO A 20 2.40 -0.28 18.67
CA PRO A 20 3.32 0.69 18.06
C PRO A 20 4.31 1.28 19.08
N GLN A 21 5.34 1.95 18.56
CA GLN A 21 6.30 2.71 19.38
C GLN A 21 6.05 4.21 19.18
N TYR A 22 6.20 4.98 20.25
CA TYR A 22 6.12 6.43 20.23
C TYR A 22 7.14 7.02 21.21
N ASP A 23 7.45 8.28 21.03
CA ASP A 23 8.43 9.03 21.81
C ASP A 23 7.93 10.45 22.13
N ALA A 24 8.76 11.23 22.81
CA ALA A 24 8.46 12.63 23.14
C ALA A 24 8.21 13.50 21.90
N ALA A 25 8.77 13.17 20.73
CA ALA A 25 8.51 13.88 19.49
C ALA A 25 7.09 13.60 18.98
N THR A 26 6.65 12.35 19.08
CA THR A 26 5.27 11.94 18.76
C THR A 26 4.26 12.68 19.65
N GLU A 27 4.53 12.74 20.96
CA GLU A 27 3.70 13.48 21.92
C GLU A 27 3.67 14.98 21.60
N ALA A 28 4.82 15.57 21.27
CA ALA A 28 4.93 16.97 20.92
C ALA A 28 4.11 17.32 19.66
N GLU A 29 4.15 16.47 18.61
CA GLU A 29 3.35 16.68 17.40
C GLU A 29 1.84 16.54 17.66
N LEU A 30 1.43 15.61 18.52
CA LEU A 30 0.03 15.48 18.95
C LEU A 30 -0.45 16.72 19.71
N LEU A 31 0.34 17.18 20.69
CA LEU A 31 0.02 18.39 21.46
C LEU A 31 0.02 19.64 20.57
N ALA A 32 0.93 19.73 19.60
CA ALA A 32 0.94 20.80 18.62
C ALA A 32 -0.32 20.76 17.74
N ALA A 33 -0.82 19.57 17.36
CA ALA A 33 -2.07 19.43 16.62
C ALA A 33 -3.29 19.87 17.42
N LEU A 34 -3.34 19.48 18.69
CA LEU A 34 -4.38 19.90 19.61
C LEU A 34 -4.39 21.43 19.75
N ARG A 35 -3.22 22.03 20.02
CA ARG A 35 -3.06 23.47 20.27
C ARG A 35 -3.23 24.36 19.04
N SER A 36 -3.02 23.85 17.82
CA SER A 36 -3.19 24.64 16.60
C SER A 36 -4.66 24.93 16.27
N SER A 37 -5.62 24.31 16.97
CA SER A 37 -7.06 24.45 16.73
C SER A 37 -7.48 24.18 15.27
N ARG A 38 -6.64 23.44 14.53
CA ARG A 38 -6.84 23.03 13.13
C ARG A 38 -6.75 21.52 13.08
N TRP A 39 -7.89 20.86 13.32
CA TRP A 39 -7.97 19.39 13.42
C TRP A 39 -8.45 18.72 12.13
N SER A 40 -8.78 19.51 11.12
CA SER A 40 -9.12 19.03 9.78
C SER A 40 -8.42 19.90 8.72
N VAL A 41 -8.20 19.33 7.54
CA VAL A 41 -7.57 20.01 6.40
C VAL A 41 -8.31 21.30 6.01
N SER A 42 -9.64 21.31 6.14
CA SER A 42 -10.51 22.43 5.79
C SER A 42 -10.57 23.55 6.84
N TRP A 43 -10.06 23.32 8.05
CA TRP A 43 -10.16 24.31 9.12
C TRP A 43 -9.12 25.42 8.93
N TYR A 44 -9.55 26.66 9.21
CA TYR A 44 -8.73 27.87 9.22
C TYR A 44 -7.45 27.74 10.05
N SER A 45 -6.34 28.27 9.53
CA SER A 45 -5.09 28.46 10.26
C SER A 45 -4.85 29.95 10.48
N PRO A 46 -4.94 30.46 11.72
CA PRO A 46 -4.71 31.88 12.00
C PRO A 46 -3.31 32.36 11.62
N GLN A 47 -2.32 31.48 11.71
CA GLN A 47 -0.90 31.75 11.43
C GLN A 47 -0.51 31.41 9.98
N GLY A 48 -1.45 30.93 9.16
CA GLY A 48 -1.18 30.53 7.77
C GLY A 48 -0.27 29.30 7.64
N GLU A 49 -0.13 28.51 8.69
CA GLU A 49 0.74 27.34 8.70
C GLU A 49 0.22 26.24 7.77
N MET A 50 1.16 25.52 7.16
CA MET A 50 0.86 24.34 6.34
C MET A 50 0.18 23.26 7.19
N SER A 51 -0.86 22.61 6.65
CA SER A 51 -1.54 21.51 7.35
C SER A 51 -0.57 20.37 7.64
N ARG A 52 -0.81 19.64 8.74
CA ARG A 52 -0.02 18.43 9.06
C ARG A 52 -0.14 17.37 7.97
N GLU A 53 -1.34 17.26 7.40
CA GLU A 53 -1.61 16.43 6.23
C GLU A 53 -0.65 16.76 5.08
N ARG A 54 -0.55 18.03 4.67
CA ARG A 54 0.33 18.43 3.58
C ARG A 54 1.81 18.30 3.92
N ARG A 55 2.21 18.63 5.16
CA ARG A 55 3.56 18.36 5.67
C ARG A 55 3.94 16.89 5.52
N PHE A 56 3.05 15.99 5.93
CA PHE A 56 3.26 14.55 5.82
C PHE A 56 3.27 14.09 4.36
N ALA A 57 2.27 14.49 3.57
CA ALA A 57 2.15 14.09 2.17
C ALA A 57 3.38 14.48 1.34
N GLU A 58 3.88 15.71 1.49
CA GLU A 58 5.09 16.17 0.80
C GLU A 58 6.35 15.45 1.30
N ALA A 59 6.46 15.18 2.60
CA ALA A 59 7.58 14.43 3.16
C ALA A 59 7.58 12.96 2.70
N PHE A 60 6.42 12.32 2.68
CA PHE A 60 6.24 10.93 2.30
C PHE A 60 6.42 10.73 0.78
N ALA A 61 5.95 11.66 -0.05
CA ALA A 61 6.23 11.67 -1.48
C ALA A 61 7.73 11.74 -1.74
N ARG A 62 8.44 12.69 -1.11
CA ARG A 62 9.90 12.78 -1.21
C ARG A 62 10.61 11.53 -0.71
N TYR A 63 10.16 10.93 0.39
CA TYR A 63 10.76 9.70 0.93
C TYR A 63 10.72 8.53 -0.07
N ASN A 64 9.66 8.45 -0.87
CA ASN A 64 9.49 7.44 -1.91
C ASN A 64 9.95 7.90 -3.31
N ASP A 65 10.58 9.07 -3.44
CA ASP A 65 10.94 9.65 -4.75
C ASP A 65 9.73 9.81 -5.70
N ALA A 66 8.53 9.99 -5.15
CA ALA A 66 7.30 10.23 -5.90
C ALA A 66 7.09 11.72 -6.18
N ALA A 67 6.53 12.05 -7.35
CA ALA A 67 6.22 13.44 -7.72
C ALA A 67 5.10 14.06 -6.86
N TYR A 68 4.16 13.23 -6.41
CA TYR A 68 2.99 13.64 -5.65
C TYR A 68 2.71 12.66 -4.51
N GLY A 69 2.05 13.15 -3.46
CA GLY A 69 1.51 12.33 -2.38
C GLY A 69 0.22 12.97 -1.88
N VAL A 70 -0.76 12.14 -1.51
CA VAL A 70 -2.04 12.58 -0.95
C VAL A 70 -2.35 11.69 0.25
N SER A 71 -2.60 12.29 1.40
CA SER A 71 -2.98 11.51 2.59
C SER A 71 -4.48 11.28 2.60
N VAL A 72 -4.87 10.05 2.92
CA VAL A 72 -6.29 9.66 3.04
C VAL A 72 -6.51 8.98 4.39
N ASP A 73 -7.75 8.60 4.66
CA ASP A 73 -8.19 8.06 5.95
C ASP A 73 -7.60 6.68 6.28
N HIS A 74 -7.55 5.76 5.32
CA HIS A 74 -6.96 4.43 5.50
C HIS A 74 -6.60 3.74 4.18
N GLY A 75 -5.79 2.68 4.24
CA GLY A 75 -5.30 1.96 3.06
C GLY A 75 -6.41 1.40 2.14
N SER A 76 -7.50 0.88 2.70
CA SER A 76 -8.63 0.42 1.86
C SER A 76 -9.32 1.56 1.09
N GLY A 77 -9.30 2.79 1.62
CA GLY A 77 -9.86 3.98 0.98
C GLY A 77 -8.93 4.48 -0.10
N ALA A 78 -7.62 4.42 0.14
CA ALA A 78 -6.60 4.67 -0.87
C ALA A 78 -6.78 3.78 -2.12
N LEU A 79 -7.09 2.49 -1.93
CA LEU A 79 -7.38 1.58 -3.05
C LEU A 79 -8.61 2.00 -3.84
N VAL A 80 -9.72 2.37 -3.18
CA VAL A 80 -10.93 2.87 -3.85
C VAL A 80 -10.62 4.14 -4.64
N ILE A 81 -9.94 5.10 -4.02
CA ILE A 81 -9.55 6.37 -4.66
C ILE A 81 -8.65 6.11 -5.87
N ALA A 82 -7.70 5.17 -5.77
CA ALA A 82 -6.82 4.81 -6.89
C ALA A 82 -7.62 4.23 -8.07
N LEU A 83 -8.59 3.35 -7.81
CA LEU A 83 -9.46 2.79 -8.83
C LEU A 83 -10.34 3.86 -9.48
N GLU A 84 -10.97 4.73 -8.69
CA GLU A 84 -11.81 5.82 -9.17
C GLU A 84 -11.00 6.85 -9.99
N ALA A 85 -9.77 7.16 -9.57
CA ALA A 85 -8.88 8.08 -10.28
C ALA A 85 -8.46 7.54 -11.66
N LEU A 86 -8.44 6.22 -11.84
CA LEU A 86 -8.21 5.56 -13.13
C LEU A 86 -9.51 5.39 -13.95
N GLY A 87 -10.65 5.87 -13.45
CA GLY A 87 -11.94 5.79 -14.12
C GLY A 87 -12.53 4.37 -14.14
N ILE A 88 -12.10 3.50 -13.23
CA ILE A 88 -12.56 2.10 -13.16
C ILE A 88 -13.93 2.04 -12.48
N GLY A 89 -14.85 1.28 -13.07
CA GLY A 89 -16.21 1.15 -12.55
C GLY A 89 -17.00 -0.04 -13.09
N PRO A 90 -18.35 0.05 -13.13
CA PRO A 90 -19.20 -1.03 -13.61
C PRO A 90 -18.85 -1.53 -15.01
N GLY A 91 -18.66 -2.84 -15.14
CA GLY A 91 -18.30 -3.51 -16.40
C GLY A 91 -16.80 -3.74 -16.58
N ASP A 92 -15.96 -3.17 -15.73
CA ASP A 92 -14.52 -3.38 -15.73
C ASP A 92 -14.10 -4.58 -14.88
N GLU A 93 -12.98 -5.19 -15.26
CA GLU A 93 -12.30 -6.23 -14.49
C GLU A 93 -10.98 -5.70 -13.93
N VAL A 94 -10.69 -6.05 -12.67
CA VAL A 94 -9.42 -5.73 -12.01
C VAL A 94 -8.79 -7.01 -11.48
N ILE A 95 -7.58 -7.29 -11.91
CA ILE A 95 -6.84 -8.49 -11.48
C ILE A 95 -6.27 -8.24 -10.07
N VAL A 96 -6.45 -9.21 -9.17
CA VAL A 96 -6.02 -9.13 -7.77
C VAL A 96 -5.43 -10.47 -7.33
N PRO A 97 -4.31 -10.52 -6.58
CA PRO A 97 -3.81 -11.78 -6.04
C PRO A 97 -4.81 -12.38 -5.04
N ALA A 98 -4.99 -13.70 -5.09
CA ALA A 98 -5.79 -14.45 -4.11
C ALA A 98 -5.15 -14.44 -2.72
N MET A 99 -3.81 -14.38 -2.64
CA MET A 99 -3.06 -14.28 -1.40
C MET A 99 -2.79 -12.81 -1.05
N THR A 100 -3.73 -12.18 -0.36
CA THR A 100 -3.59 -10.81 0.17
C THR A 100 -4.61 -10.56 1.30
N TRP A 101 -4.62 -9.36 1.87
CA TRP A 101 -5.72 -8.91 2.72
C TRP A 101 -7.02 -8.76 1.91
N VAL A 102 -8.18 -8.69 2.55
CA VAL A 102 -9.46 -8.59 1.83
C VAL A 102 -9.67 -7.24 1.11
N ALA A 103 -8.89 -6.21 1.45
CA ALA A 103 -9.10 -4.84 0.96
C ALA A 103 -8.96 -4.67 -0.56
N PRO A 104 -7.92 -5.17 -1.26
CA PRO A 104 -7.83 -5.08 -2.72
C PRO A 104 -9.08 -5.57 -3.46
N ALA A 105 -9.55 -6.78 -3.16
CA ALA A 105 -10.74 -7.33 -3.81
C ALA A 105 -12.02 -6.54 -3.46
N THR A 106 -12.19 -6.15 -2.19
CA THR A 106 -13.37 -5.39 -1.77
C THR A 106 -13.38 -3.94 -2.27
N ALA A 107 -12.22 -3.32 -2.49
CA ALA A 107 -12.13 -2.00 -3.10
C ALA A 107 -12.60 -2.04 -4.56
N VAL A 108 -12.24 -3.08 -5.31
CA VAL A 108 -12.75 -3.32 -6.68
C VAL A 108 -14.27 -3.45 -6.68
N LEU A 109 -14.84 -4.24 -5.76
CA LEU A 109 -16.29 -4.36 -5.62
C LEU A 109 -16.97 -3.04 -5.25
N ARG A 110 -16.33 -2.21 -4.42
CA ARG A 110 -16.88 -0.91 -3.99
C ARG A 110 -17.04 0.09 -5.13
N VAL A 111 -16.15 0.06 -6.12
CA VAL A 111 -16.29 0.89 -7.33
C VAL A 111 -17.23 0.26 -8.37
N GLY A 112 -17.81 -0.91 -8.09
CA GLY A 112 -18.73 -1.62 -8.98
C GLY A 112 -18.06 -2.48 -10.05
N ALA A 113 -16.73 -2.61 -10.01
CA ALA A 113 -15.97 -3.47 -10.91
C ALA A 113 -15.90 -4.92 -10.41
N LEU A 114 -15.44 -5.84 -11.27
CA LEU A 114 -15.29 -7.27 -10.96
C LEU A 114 -13.83 -7.61 -10.58
N PRO A 115 -13.53 -8.07 -9.36
CA PRO A 115 -12.21 -8.58 -9.03
C PRO A 115 -11.99 -9.95 -9.68
N VAL A 116 -10.95 -10.06 -10.50
CA VAL A 116 -10.48 -11.31 -11.10
C VAL A 116 -9.33 -11.83 -10.25
N LEU A 117 -9.62 -12.82 -9.41
CA LEU A 117 -8.62 -13.42 -8.53
C LEU A 117 -7.66 -14.30 -9.32
N VAL A 118 -6.36 -14.14 -9.08
CA VAL A 118 -5.32 -14.99 -9.64
C VAL A 118 -4.39 -15.51 -8.57
N ASP A 119 -3.70 -16.62 -8.88
CA ASP A 119 -2.75 -17.22 -7.95
C ASP A 119 -1.47 -16.37 -7.79
N VAL A 120 -0.60 -16.79 -6.89
CA VAL A 120 0.68 -16.15 -6.58
C VAL A 120 1.83 -17.14 -6.76
N ASP A 121 3.04 -16.63 -6.94
CA ASP A 121 4.23 -17.46 -6.88
C ASP A 121 4.41 -17.98 -5.44
N PRO A 122 4.48 -19.31 -5.22
CA PRO A 122 4.61 -19.88 -3.87
C PRO A 122 5.91 -19.48 -3.16
N ALA A 123 6.95 -19.06 -3.88
CA ALA A 123 8.20 -18.63 -3.27
C ALA A 123 8.12 -17.19 -2.71
N THR A 124 7.35 -16.32 -3.36
CA THR A 124 7.30 -14.89 -3.04
C THR A 124 5.98 -14.45 -2.40
N GLY A 125 4.92 -15.24 -2.57
CA GLY A 125 3.55 -14.86 -2.21
C GLY A 125 2.98 -13.72 -3.07
N CYS A 126 3.67 -13.34 -4.14
CA CYS A 126 3.29 -12.22 -5.01
C CYS A 126 2.72 -12.71 -6.35
N LEU A 127 1.82 -11.92 -6.93
CA LEU A 127 1.33 -12.13 -8.30
C LEU A 127 2.50 -11.98 -9.29
N THR A 128 2.52 -12.81 -10.35
CA THR A 128 3.54 -12.74 -11.39
C THR A 128 3.00 -12.17 -12.70
N ALA A 129 3.91 -11.74 -13.58
CA ALA A 129 3.54 -11.31 -14.92
C ALA A 129 2.86 -12.43 -15.74
N ALA A 130 3.17 -13.70 -15.46
CA ALA A 130 2.49 -14.84 -16.07
C ALA A 130 1.02 -14.95 -15.64
N HIS A 131 0.73 -14.78 -14.35
CA HIS A 131 -0.64 -14.75 -13.83
C HIS A 131 -1.44 -13.58 -14.41
N LEU A 132 -0.83 -12.40 -14.50
CA LEU A 132 -1.42 -11.25 -15.20
C LEU A 132 -1.79 -11.61 -16.64
N ARG A 133 -0.81 -12.04 -17.46
CA ARG A 133 -1.04 -12.35 -18.88
C ARG A 133 -2.13 -13.40 -19.09
N ALA A 134 -2.23 -14.40 -18.22
CA ALA A 134 -3.23 -15.44 -18.32
C ALA A 134 -4.66 -14.96 -17.98
N ALA A 135 -4.79 -13.92 -17.16
CA ALA A 135 -6.08 -13.41 -16.69
C ALA A 135 -6.59 -12.18 -17.45
N VAL A 136 -5.76 -11.55 -18.28
CA VAL A 136 -6.19 -10.39 -19.07
C VAL A 136 -7.31 -10.77 -20.04
N SER A 137 -8.35 -9.96 -20.05
CA SER A 137 -9.50 -10.01 -20.94
C SER A 137 -9.74 -8.62 -21.56
N PRO A 138 -10.63 -8.50 -22.56
CA PRO A 138 -11.04 -7.20 -23.10
C PRO A 138 -11.65 -6.23 -22.06
N ARG A 139 -12.11 -6.74 -20.91
CA ARG A 139 -12.66 -5.94 -19.81
C ARG A 139 -11.62 -5.56 -18.76
N THR A 140 -10.42 -6.14 -18.79
CA THR A 140 -9.39 -5.86 -17.79
C THR A 140 -8.90 -4.43 -17.92
N LYS A 141 -9.02 -3.64 -16.85
CA LYS A 141 -8.57 -2.24 -16.80
C LYS A 141 -7.36 -2.04 -15.91
N ALA A 142 -7.24 -2.82 -14.84
CA ALA A 142 -6.11 -2.72 -13.93
C ALA A 142 -5.69 -4.07 -13.36
N VAL A 143 -4.49 -4.09 -12.82
CA VAL A 143 -3.99 -5.10 -11.89
C VAL A 143 -3.56 -4.42 -10.61
N ILE A 144 -3.96 -4.97 -9.47
CA ILE A 144 -3.46 -4.57 -8.16
C ILE A 144 -2.37 -5.57 -7.76
N VAL A 145 -1.12 -5.14 -7.76
CA VAL A 145 0.01 -5.93 -7.27
C VAL A 145 0.20 -5.64 -5.80
N VAL A 146 0.33 -6.68 -4.98
CA VAL A 146 0.56 -6.56 -3.55
C VAL A 146 1.99 -6.99 -3.25
N HIS A 147 2.76 -6.11 -2.61
CA HIS A 147 4.09 -6.43 -2.10
C HIS A 147 3.95 -7.09 -0.73
N LEU A 148 3.73 -8.41 -0.73
CA LEU A 148 3.31 -9.16 0.43
C LEU A 148 4.45 -9.35 1.43
N ALA A 149 4.22 -9.00 2.70
CA ALA A 149 5.17 -9.21 3.80
C ALA A 149 6.60 -8.70 3.52
N CYS A 150 6.71 -7.48 2.97
CA CYS A 150 7.96 -6.86 2.52
C CYS A 150 8.66 -7.56 1.34
N THR A 151 8.09 -8.64 0.79
CA THR A 151 8.54 -9.24 -0.47
C THR A 151 8.01 -8.41 -1.63
N THR A 152 8.91 -7.99 -2.52
CA THR A 152 8.53 -7.22 -3.71
C THR A 152 8.12 -8.19 -4.81
N ALA A 153 7.10 -7.83 -5.58
CA ALA A 153 6.76 -8.59 -6.78
C ALA A 153 7.83 -8.35 -7.86
N GLU A 154 7.94 -9.24 -8.85
CA GLU A 154 8.87 -9.08 -9.97
C GLU A 154 8.45 -7.91 -10.88
N LEU A 155 8.81 -6.69 -10.47
CA LEU A 155 8.29 -5.44 -11.02
C LEU A 155 8.72 -5.20 -12.47
N ASP A 156 9.93 -5.62 -12.85
CA ASP A 156 10.41 -5.44 -14.23
C ASP A 156 9.52 -6.19 -15.24
N GLU A 157 9.16 -7.44 -14.91
CA GLU A 157 8.29 -8.25 -15.75
C GLU A 157 6.83 -7.77 -15.71
N ILE A 158 6.34 -7.37 -14.54
CA ILE A 158 4.99 -6.85 -14.36
C ILE A 158 4.79 -5.56 -15.15
N VAL A 159 5.70 -4.59 -15.01
CA VAL A 159 5.65 -3.32 -15.75
C VAL A 159 5.72 -3.56 -17.25
N THR A 160 6.54 -4.51 -17.70
CA THR A 160 6.60 -4.90 -19.12
C THR A 160 5.26 -5.46 -19.58
N ALA A 161 4.65 -6.34 -18.78
CA ALA A 161 3.38 -6.97 -19.12
C ALA A 161 2.21 -5.97 -19.13
N THR A 162 2.13 -5.05 -18.15
CA THR A 162 1.07 -4.03 -18.09
C THR A 162 1.17 -3.04 -19.24
N ARG A 163 2.38 -2.62 -19.62
CA ARG A 163 2.62 -1.78 -20.81
C ARG A 163 2.21 -2.47 -22.10
N ALA A 164 2.50 -3.76 -22.24
CA ALA A 164 2.16 -4.52 -23.44
C ALA A 164 0.63 -4.71 -23.61
N THR A 165 -0.12 -4.77 -22.51
CA THR A 165 -1.57 -4.98 -22.54
C THR A 165 -2.40 -3.70 -22.41
N GLY A 166 -1.78 -2.59 -21.98
CA GLY A 166 -2.47 -1.34 -21.66
C GLY A 166 -3.27 -1.39 -20.36
N VAL A 167 -3.05 -2.41 -19.53
CA VAL A 167 -3.68 -2.56 -18.20
C VAL A 167 -2.94 -1.69 -17.20
N ALA A 168 -3.64 -0.87 -16.42
CA ALA A 168 -3.02 -0.04 -15.39
C ALA A 168 -2.47 -0.89 -14.23
N LEU A 169 -1.36 -0.48 -13.65
CA LEU A 169 -0.72 -1.04 -12.48
C LEU A 169 -1.00 -0.18 -11.25
N ILE A 170 -1.72 -0.76 -10.29
CA ILE A 170 -1.81 -0.23 -8.93
C ILE A 170 -0.89 -1.07 -8.03
N GLU A 171 -0.01 -0.42 -7.28
CA GLU A 171 0.87 -1.08 -6.31
C GLU A 171 0.32 -0.91 -4.89
N ASP A 172 -0.17 -2.00 -4.29
CA ASP A 172 -0.47 -2.05 -2.86
C ASP A 172 0.81 -2.31 -2.05
N CYS A 173 1.32 -1.23 -1.48
CA CYS A 173 2.55 -1.16 -0.71
C CYS A 173 2.27 -1.13 0.80
N SER A 174 1.05 -1.48 1.22
CA SER A 174 0.62 -1.47 2.63
C SER A 174 1.43 -2.38 3.56
N GLN A 175 2.33 -3.20 3.04
CA GLN A 175 3.23 -4.07 3.79
C GLN A 175 4.70 -3.91 3.35
N ALA A 176 5.04 -2.83 2.64
CA ALA A 176 6.34 -2.64 2.02
C ALA A 176 6.81 -1.17 2.07
N HIS A 177 6.48 -0.45 3.16
CA HIS A 177 6.93 0.94 3.35
C HIS A 177 8.46 1.01 3.32
N GLY A 178 9.02 1.84 2.43
CA GLY A 178 10.47 2.03 2.28
C GLY A 178 11.20 0.95 1.48
N THR A 179 10.50 -0.08 0.99
CA THR A 179 11.11 -1.08 0.11
C THR A 179 11.51 -0.47 -1.23
N ARG A 180 12.65 -0.90 -1.78
CA ARG A 180 13.17 -0.45 -3.07
C ARG A 180 13.46 -1.63 -3.99
N TRP A 181 13.06 -1.51 -5.24
CA TRP A 181 13.38 -2.43 -6.33
C TRP A 181 14.33 -1.74 -7.31
N ALA A 182 15.50 -2.35 -7.57
CA ALA A 182 16.54 -1.76 -8.42
C ALA A 182 16.87 -0.29 -8.07
N GLY A 183 16.83 0.06 -6.77
CA GLY A 183 17.09 1.42 -6.27
C GLY A 183 15.90 2.39 -6.25
N ARG A 184 14.77 2.04 -6.87
CA ARG A 184 13.55 2.87 -6.91
C ARG A 184 12.52 2.36 -5.88
N ALA A 185 11.84 3.27 -5.18
CA ALA A 185 10.85 2.90 -4.18
C ALA A 185 9.62 2.22 -4.80
N VAL A 186 9.11 1.18 -4.14
CA VAL A 186 7.84 0.56 -4.52
C VAL A 186 6.68 1.55 -4.35
N GLY A 187 5.62 1.38 -5.12
CA GLY A 187 4.51 2.33 -5.17
C GLY A 187 4.76 3.49 -6.13
N THR A 188 5.84 3.43 -6.91
CA THR A 188 6.16 4.43 -7.92
C THR A 188 6.32 3.85 -9.33
N PHE A 189 6.23 2.54 -9.52
CA PHE A 189 6.41 1.86 -10.81
C PHE A 189 5.17 1.87 -11.69
N GLY A 190 3.99 1.78 -11.07
CA GLY A 190 2.70 1.86 -11.73
C GLY A 190 2.16 3.29 -11.81
N GLU A 191 0.87 3.38 -12.13
CA GLU A 191 0.13 4.64 -12.20
C GLU A 191 -0.11 5.21 -10.80
N ILE A 192 -0.41 4.36 -9.82
CA ILE A 192 -0.71 4.76 -8.44
C ILE A 192 -0.17 3.72 -7.44
N GLY A 193 0.62 4.17 -6.47
CA GLY A 193 0.97 3.40 -5.28
C GLY A 193 0.09 3.75 -4.10
N VAL A 194 -0.34 2.76 -3.34
CA VAL A 194 -1.17 2.93 -2.14
C VAL A 194 -0.49 2.32 -0.91
N PHE A 195 -0.71 2.95 0.23
CA PHE A 195 -0.09 2.59 1.50
C PHE A 195 -1.13 2.56 2.62
N SER A 196 -0.83 1.84 3.69
CA SER A 196 -1.65 1.77 4.89
C SER A 196 -0.81 2.14 6.10
N LEU A 197 -1.28 3.09 6.91
CA LEU A 197 -0.65 3.49 8.17
C LEU A 197 -1.45 2.99 9.38
N GLY A 198 -2.10 1.82 9.24
CA GLY A 198 -2.79 1.18 10.35
C GLY A 198 -1.85 0.88 11.51
N ALA A 199 -2.37 0.74 12.73
CA ALA A 199 -1.54 0.63 13.94
C ALA A 199 -0.52 -0.52 13.93
N ALA A 200 -0.74 -1.57 13.14
CA ALA A 200 0.16 -2.72 13.01
C ALA A 200 1.06 -2.69 11.76
N LYS A 201 1.12 -1.55 11.07
CA LYS A 201 1.92 -1.34 9.86
C LYS A 201 3.30 -0.82 10.17
#